data_AF-A0AAD4SNH5-F1
#
_entry.id   AF-A0AAD4SNH5-F1
#
_cell.length_a   1.000
_cell.length_b   1.000
_cell.length_c   1.000
_cell.angle_alpha   90.00
_cell.angle_beta   90.00
_cell.angle_gamma   90.00
#
_symmetry.space_group_name_H-M   'P 1'
#
loop_
_entity.id
_entity.type
_entity.pdbx_description
1 polymer ?
#
loop_
_entity_poly.entity_id
_entity_poly.type
_entity_poly.pdbx_seq_one_letter_code
_entity_poly.pdbx_strand_id
1 'polypeptide(L)'
;MIHNRHLLALTDLHRFYIAVDKEGVVYTATRDGWLKKIHTNGTCEDWKFIGGDTLLGITMSITNEGDIFVCDVDKKHVPMTRGKLEVFIDNLPGGPDNINLAPDGSFWIALLPLAPKGLEFIHKGPILKYIVAQFPTLPDSLRVGKRSMVVNAAADGTLTI
;
A
#
# COMPACT_ATOMS: atom_id res chain seq x y z
N MET A 1 12.10 -3.98 -39.47
CA MET A 1 12.30 -2.67 -38.82
C MET A 1 11.41 -2.61 -37.59
N ILE A 2 12.05 -2.76 -36.41
CA ILE A 2 11.58 -2.55 -35.03
C ILE A 2 10.22 -3.16 -34.65
N HIS A 3 10.26 -4.41 -34.16
CA HIS A 3 9.22 -5.02 -33.35
C HIS A 3 9.73 -5.05 -31.91
N ASN A 4 9.45 -4.02 -31.11
CA ASN A 4 9.80 -4.01 -29.69
C ASN A 4 8.62 -3.43 -28.91
N ARG A 5 7.56 -4.23 -28.76
CA ARG A 5 6.47 -3.96 -27.82
C ARG A 5 6.77 -4.71 -26.52
N HIS A 6 7.72 -4.20 -25.75
CA HIS A 6 7.80 -4.48 -24.31
C HIS A 6 7.03 -3.40 -23.54
N LEU A 7 5.78 -3.14 -23.95
CA LEU A 7 4.80 -2.76 -22.96
C LEU A 7 4.49 -4.07 -22.24
N LEU A 8 5.11 -4.30 -21.08
CA LEU A 8 4.56 -5.26 -20.12
C LEU A 8 3.07 -4.94 -20.05
N ALA A 9 2.23 -5.93 -20.35
CA ALA A 9 0.80 -5.82 -20.21
C ALA A 9 0.50 -5.67 -18.71
N LEU A 10 0.64 -4.44 -18.21
CA LEU A 10 0.15 -3.96 -16.92
C LEU A 10 -1.37 -3.74 -17.03
N THR A 11 -2.06 -4.58 -17.80
CA THR A 11 -3.45 -4.35 -18.24
C THR A 11 -4.48 -4.81 -17.21
N ASP A 12 -4.05 -5.55 -16.18
CA ASP A 12 -4.87 -5.88 -15.01
C ASP A 12 -4.55 -4.98 -13.79
N LEU A 13 -3.75 -3.93 -14.00
CA LEU A 13 -3.22 -3.12 -12.91
C LEU A 13 -4.12 -1.93 -12.55
N HIS A 14 -5.14 -2.18 -11.75
CA HIS A 14 -5.83 -1.10 -11.03
C HIS A 14 -4.92 -0.58 -9.89
N ARG A 15 -4.27 0.58 -10.12
CA ARG A 15 -3.48 1.39 -9.18
C ARG A 15 -2.22 0.72 -8.61
N PHE A 16 -1.07 1.06 -9.16
CA PHE A 16 0.22 0.66 -8.59
C PHE A 16 1.08 1.87 -8.37
N TYR A 17 1.48 2.06 -7.12
CA TYR A 17 2.58 2.94 -6.79
C TYR A 17 3.88 2.28 -7.20
N ILE A 18 4.77 3.07 -7.77
CA ILE A 18 6.10 2.63 -8.19
C ILE A 18 7.16 3.43 -7.46
N ALA A 19 8.33 2.84 -7.43
CA ALA A 19 9.45 3.28 -6.63
C ALA A 19 10.70 3.06 -7.49
N VAL A 20 11.58 4.05 -7.66
CA VAL A 20 12.76 3.92 -8.54
C VAL A 20 14.03 4.26 -7.78
N ASP A 21 14.97 3.33 -7.64
CA ASP A 21 16.25 3.60 -6.98
C ASP A 21 17.22 4.41 -7.88
N LYS A 22 18.37 4.80 -7.31
CA LYS A 22 19.38 5.63 -8.01
C LYS A 22 20.03 4.90 -9.21
N GLU A 23 19.97 3.57 -9.24
CA GLU A 23 20.40 2.73 -10.35
C GLU A 23 19.33 2.56 -11.44
N GLY A 24 18.12 3.08 -11.20
CA GLY A 24 16.99 3.00 -12.13
C GLY A 24 16.18 1.71 -12.04
N VAL A 25 16.40 0.88 -11.02
CA VAL A 25 15.57 -0.31 -10.76
C VAL A 25 14.21 0.16 -10.24
N VAL A 26 13.15 -0.36 -10.85
CA VAL A 26 11.77 -0.07 -10.45
C VAL A 26 11.27 -1.15 -9.49
N TYR A 27 10.63 -0.73 -8.43
CA TYR A 27 9.98 -1.56 -7.43
C TYR A 27 8.48 -1.30 -7.47
N THR A 28 7.72 -2.37 -7.36
CA THR A 28 6.25 -2.34 -7.29
C THR A 28 5.78 -3.56 -6.51
N ALA A 29 4.59 -3.50 -5.91
CA ALA A 29 3.93 -4.71 -5.41
C ALA A 29 2.85 -5.15 -6.40
N THR A 30 2.38 -6.37 -6.24
CA THR A 30 1.30 -6.96 -7.02
C THR A 30 0.21 -7.45 -6.10
N ARG A 31 -1.04 -7.51 -6.59
CA ARG A 31 -2.22 -7.91 -5.79
C ARG A 31 -2.17 -9.35 -5.26
N ASP A 32 -1.27 -10.16 -5.81
CA ASP A 32 -0.99 -11.52 -5.34
C ASP A 32 -0.02 -11.55 -4.15
N GLY A 33 0.38 -10.39 -3.61
CA GLY A 33 1.18 -10.30 -2.38
C GLY A 33 2.68 -10.21 -2.60
N TRP A 34 3.15 -10.07 -3.85
CA TRP A 34 4.58 -9.99 -4.17
C TRP A 34 5.06 -8.56 -4.32
N LEU A 35 6.28 -8.29 -3.87
CA LEU A 35 7.11 -7.18 -4.31
C LEU A 35 7.97 -7.65 -5.48
N LYS A 36 7.96 -6.90 -6.58
CA LYS A 36 8.73 -7.17 -7.79
C LYS A 36 9.80 -6.11 -8.00
N LYS A 37 10.95 -6.53 -8.53
CA LYS A 37 11.99 -5.64 -9.08
C LYS A 37 11.98 -5.72 -10.59
N ILE A 38 12.06 -4.57 -11.24
CA ILE A 38 12.18 -4.44 -12.68
C ILE A 38 13.50 -3.71 -12.95
N HIS A 39 14.44 -4.42 -13.52
CA HIS A 39 15.77 -3.91 -13.83
C HIS A 39 15.74 -3.05 -15.10
N THR A 40 16.73 -2.17 -15.25
CA THR A 40 16.86 -1.28 -16.41
C THR A 40 17.06 -2.01 -17.74
N ASN A 41 17.49 -3.28 -17.70
CA ASN A 41 17.59 -4.17 -18.86
C ASN A 41 16.23 -4.81 -19.27
N GLY A 42 15.15 -4.51 -18.53
CA GLY A 42 13.80 -5.03 -18.76
C GLY A 42 13.47 -6.36 -18.06
N THR A 43 14.39 -6.98 -17.33
CA THR A 43 14.09 -8.21 -16.57
C THR A 43 13.30 -7.88 -15.31
N CYS A 44 12.30 -8.72 -15.00
CA CYS A 44 11.48 -8.61 -13.80
C CYS A 44 11.66 -9.85 -12.91
N GLU A 45 11.83 -9.66 -11.60
CA GLU A 45 11.93 -10.74 -10.62
C GLU A 45 10.97 -10.56 -9.44
N ASP A 46 10.50 -11.68 -8.90
CA ASP A 46 9.76 -11.76 -7.64
C ASP A 46 10.75 -11.64 -6.49
N TRP A 47 10.75 -10.47 -5.85
CA TRP A 47 11.77 -10.15 -4.87
C TRP A 47 11.40 -10.62 -3.46
N LYS A 48 10.22 -10.22 -2.98
CA LYS A 48 9.77 -10.50 -1.60
C LYS A 48 8.27 -10.72 -1.54
N PHE A 49 7.87 -11.81 -0.90
CA PHE A 49 6.47 -12.06 -0.61
C PHE A 49 6.08 -11.41 0.72
N ILE A 50 5.07 -10.54 0.68
CA ILE A 50 4.51 -9.82 1.85
C ILE A 50 3.08 -10.27 2.17
N GLY A 51 2.42 -10.95 1.23
CA GLY A 51 1.03 -11.42 1.35
C GLY A 51 -0.01 -10.29 1.43
N GLY A 52 -1.29 -10.65 1.31
CA GLY A 52 -2.42 -9.72 1.28
C GLY A 52 -2.98 -9.54 -0.14
N ASP A 53 -4.31 -9.47 -0.27
CA ASP A 53 -5.06 -9.29 -1.53
C ASP A 53 -5.66 -7.89 -1.70
N THR A 54 -5.47 -7.05 -0.68
CA THR A 54 -5.90 -5.64 -0.54
C THR A 54 -4.73 -4.68 -0.49
N LEU A 55 -3.58 -5.08 -1.07
CA LEU A 55 -2.46 -4.19 -1.31
C LEU A 55 -2.90 -3.07 -2.27
N LEU A 56 -3.19 -1.90 -1.71
CA LEU A 56 -3.64 -0.71 -2.45
C LEU A 56 -2.56 0.37 -2.48
N GLY A 57 -1.63 0.35 -1.51
CA GLY A 57 -0.56 1.32 -1.35
C GLY A 57 0.82 0.68 -1.29
N ILE A 58 1.77 1.19 -2.06
CA ILE A 58 3.19 0.91 -1.84
C ILE A 58 3.85 2.26 -1.90
N THR A 59 4.90 2.50 -1.15
CA THR A 59 5.69 3.69 -1.42
C THR A 59 7.07 3.49 -0.85
N MET A 60 8.03 3.50 -1.74
CA MET A 60 9.39 3.57 -1.32
C MET A 60 9.64 5.01 -0.91
N SER A 61 9.71 5.24 0.39
CA SER A 61 10.62 6.27 0.84
C SER A 61 12.01 5.74 0.59
N ILE A 62 12.64 6.24 -0.47
CA ILE A 62 14.07 6.09 -0.69
C ILE A 62 14.74 6.96 0.37
N THR A 63 14.78 6.47 1.61
CA THR A 63 15.87 6.86 2.50
C THR A 63 17.15 6.46 1.74
N ASN A 64 18.26 7.18 1.97
CA ASN A 64 19.48 7.09 1.17
C ASN A 64 20.17 5.68 1.13
N GLU A 65 19.50 4.64 1.61
CA GLU A 65 20.00 3.28 1.89
C GLU A 65 19.14 2.15 1.30
N GLY A 66 18.09 2.44 0.51
CA GLY A 66 17.35 1.42 -0.25
C GLY A 66 16.24 0.71 0.53
N ASP A 67 15.69 1.35 1.56
CA ASP A 67 14.54 0.85 2.30
C ASP A 67 13.25 1.00 1.48
N ILE A 68 12.40 -0.03 1.45
CA ILE A 68 11.08 0.03 0.80
C ILE A 68 9.99 -0.13 1.83
N PHE A 69 9.11 0.86 1.93
CA PHE A 69 7.94 0.84 2.80
C PHE A 69 6.71 0.40 2.00
N VAL A 70 5.83 -0.37 2.61
CA VAL A 70 4.61 -0.85 1.95
C VAL A 70 3.39 -0.46 2.76
N CYS A 71 2.27 -0.19 2.08
CA CYS A 71 1.00 0.16 2.71
C CYS A 71 -0.04 -0.90 2.38
N ASP A 72 -0.22 -1.82 3.31
CA ASP A 72 -1.31 -2.79 3.23
C ASP A 72 -2.48 -2.23 4.02
N VAL A 73 -3.56 -1.81 3.33
CA VAL A 73 -4.68 -1.10 3.95
C VAL A 73 -5.33 -1.96 5.03
N ASP A 74 -5.39 -3.28 4.88
CA ASP A 74 -6.00 -4.15 5.90
C ASP A 74 -5.08 -4.38 7.09
N LYS A 75 -3.79 -4.07 6.96
CA LYS A 75 -2.82 -4.18 8.05
C LYS A 75 -2.55 -2.81 8.66
N LYS A 76 -2.65 -2.69 9.97
CA LYS A 76 -2.34 -1.45 10.69
C LYS A 76 -0.85 -1.20 10.89
N HIS A 77 -0.01 -1.74 10.01
CA HIS A 77 1.43 -1.62 10.09
C HIS A 77 2.03 -1.33 8.72
N VAL A 78 3.21 -0.70 8.73
CA VAL A 78 4.01 -0.41 7.54
C VAL A 78 5.22 -1.33 7.58
N PRO A 79 5.28 -2.39 6.77
CA PRO A 79 6.51 -3.17 6.66
C PRO A 79 7.56 -2.38 5.87
N MET A 80 8.81 -2.54 6.27
CA MET A 80 10.00 -2.03 5.62
C MET A 80 10.86 -3.20 5.16
N THR A 81 11.53 -3.05 4.02
CA THR A 81 12.54 -4.02 3.62
C THR A 81 13.91 -3.44 3.31
N ARG A 82 14.89 -3.94 4.06
CA ARG A 82 16.34 -3.74 3.89
C ARG A 82 17.07 -5.08 3.81
N GLY A 83 16.75 -5.87 2.79
CA GLY A 83 17.22 -7.25 2.66
C GLY A 83 16.44 -8.27 3.51
N LYS A 84 15.84 -7.88 4.65
CA LYS A 84 14.82 -8.65 5.40
C LYS A 84 13.49 -7.87 5.46
N LEU A 85 12.39 -8.57 5.76
CA LEU A 85 11.06 -7.95 5.95
C LEU A 85 10.90 -7.65 7.44
N GLU A 86 10.76 -6.38 7.79
CA GLU A 86 10.61 -5.90 9.17
C GLU A 86 9.40 -4.98 9.28
N VAL A 87 8.89 -4.76 10.49
CA VAL A 87 7.78 -3.82 10.73
C VAL A 87 8.38 -2.49 11.17
N PHE A 88 8.12 -1.42 10.40
CA PHE A 88 8.60 -0.07 10.70
C PHE A 88 7.68 0.67 11.66
N ILE A 89 6.38 0.69 11.36
CA ILE A 89 5.34 1.28 12.22
C ILE A 89 4.27 0.23 12.44
N ASP A 90 3.82 0.09 13.68
CA ASP A 90 2.71 -0.80 14.05
C ASP A 90 1.57 -0.02 14.74
N ASN A 91 0.41 -0.65 14.84
CA ASN A 91 -0.77 -0.13 15.56
C ASN A 91 -1.27 1.24 15.07
N LEU A 92 -1.20 1.50 13.76
CA LEU A 92 -1.76 2.70 13.15
C LEU A 92 -3.27 2.86 13.45
N PRO A 93 -3.77 4.09 13.64
CA PRO A 93 -5.17 4.34 13.98
C PRO A 93 -6.15 4.07 12.82
N GLY A 94 -5.65 3.76 11.63
CA GLY A 94 -6.35 3.39 10.40
C GLY A 94 -5.46 2.56 9.47
N GLY A 95 -5.99 2.15 8.32
CA GLY A 95 -5.26 1.41 7.30
C GLY A 95 -4.38 2.33 6.47
N PRO A 96 -3.06 2.09 6.36
CA PRO A 96 -2.18 2.92 5.56
C PRO A 96 -2.49 2.75 4.07
N ASP A 97 -2.72 3.86 3.37
CA ASP A 97 -3.00 3.88 1.93
C ASP A 97 -1.82 4.46 1.14
N ASN A 98 -1.15 5.46 1.71
CA ASN A 98 0.07 6.01 1.12
C ASN A 98 1.01 6.55 2.20
N ILE A 99 2.31 6.58 1.92
CA ILE A 99 3.38 7.16 2.74
C ILE A 99 4.34 7.97 1.85
N ASN A 100 4.87 9.08 2.36
CA ASN A 100 5.82 9.93 1.63
C ASN A 100 6.92 10.39 2.59
N LEU A 101 8.18 10.35 2.12
CA LEU A 101 9.32 10.92 2.84
C LEU A 101 9.28 12.45 2.78
N ALA A 102 9.42 13.09 3.94
CA ALA A 102 9.59 14.52 4.06
C ALA A 102 11.09 14.90 4.00
N PRO A 103 11.43 16.16 3.64
CA PRO A 103 12.82 16.60 3.54
C PRO A 103 13.64 16.50 4.84
N ASP A 104 12.97 16.47 5.99
CA ASP A 104 13.60 16.34 7.32
C ASP A 104 13.82 14.88 7.75
N GLY A 105 13.47 13.91 6.89
CA GLY A 105 13.57 12.48 7.18
C GLY A 105 12.35 11.89 7.91
N SER A 106 11.32 12.71 8.22
CA SER A 106 10.03 12.21 8.70
C SER A 106 9.17 11.68 7.56
N PHE A 107 8.03 11.07 7.89
CA PHE A 107 7.13 10.44 6.95
C PHE A 107 5.71 10.96 7.13
N TRP A 108 5.04 11.27 6.02
CA TRP A 108 3.62 11.57 6.00
C TRP A 108 2.82 10.37 5.52
N ILE A 109 1.88 9.89 6.33
CA ILE A 109 1.12 8.67 6.06
C ILE A 109 -0.36 9.01 5.97
N ALA A 110 -0.97 8.71 4.83
CA ALA A 110 -2.42 8.76 4.63
C ALA A 110 -3.05 7.48 5.19
N LEU A 111 -4.02 7.65 6.08
CA LEU A 111 -4.75 6.57 6.72
C LEU A 111 -6.21 6.59 6.27
N LEU A 112 -6.64 5.47 5.72
CA LEU A 112 -8.04 5.19 5.44
C LEU A 112 -8.72 4.60 6.67
N PRO A 113 -9.99 4.91 6.87
CA PRO A 113 -10.74 4.29 7.93
C PRO A 113 -11.09 2.87 7.49
N LEU A 114 -10.80 1.91 8.38
CA LEU A 114 -11.10 0.51 8.10
C LEU A 114 -12.61 0.27 8.18
N ALA A 115 -13.11 -0.56 7.27
CA ALA A 115 -14.46 -1.09 7.38
C ALA A 115 -14.63 -1.76 8.75
N PRO A 116 -15.84 -1.70 9.36
CA PRO A 116 -16.09 -2.44 10.58
C PRO A 116 -15.83 -3.93 10.35
N LYS A 117 -15.21 -4.58 11.34
CA LYS A 117 -14.99 -6.04 11.31
C LYS A 117 -16.31 -6.73 10.99
N GLY A 118 -16.27 -7.64 10.02
CA GLY A 118 -17.43 -8.39 9.59
C GLY A 118 -18.29 -7.70 8.52
N LEU A 119 -17.96 -6.48 8.07
CA LEU A 119 -18.60 -5.83 6.91
C LEU A 119 -17.70 -5.80 5.66
N GLU A 120 -16.47 -6.30 5.78
CA GLU A 120 -15.47 -6.41 4.70
C GLU A 120 -16.00 -7.17 3.47
N PHE A 121 -16.90 -8.13 3.69
CA PHE A 121 -17.51 -8.95 2.64
C PHE A 121 -18.31 -8.13 1.61
N ILE A 122 -18.81 -6.95 1.98
CA ILE A 122 -19.49 -6.02 1.05
C ILE A 122 -18.57 -5.61 -0.11
N HIS A 123 -17.27 -5.47 0.15
CA HIS A 123 -16.32 -5.06 -0.87
C HIS A 123 -15.99 -6.18 -1.87
N LYS A 124 -16.28 -7.45 -1.54
CA LYS A 124 -15.99 -8.62 -2.36
C LYS A 124 -17.01 -8.84 -3.50
N GLY A 125 -18.17 -8.20 -3.45
CA GLY A 125 -19.24 -8.41 -4.44
C GLY A 125 -19.89 -7.11 -4.90
N PRO A 126 -19.87 -6.77 -6.20
CA PRO A 126 -20.51 -5.56 -6.70
C PRO A 126 -22.03 -5.54 -6.46
N ILE A 127 -22.70 -6.70 -6.57
CA ILE A 127 -24.15 -6.84 -6.33
C ILE A 127 -24.50 -6.56 -4.87
N LEU A 128 -23.67 -7.04 -3.94
CA LEU A 128 -23.91 -6.89 -2.51
C LEU A 128 -23.89 -5.42 -2.06
N LYS A 129 -23.08 -4.58 -2.72
CA LYS A 129 -23.08 -3.13 -2.50
C LYS A 129 -24.44 -2.51 -2.81
N TYR A 130 -25.08 -2.93 -3.90
CA TYR A 130 -26.42 -2.44 -4.26
C TYR A 130 -27.48 -2.90 -3.27
N ILE A 131 -27.42 -4.16 -2.81
CA ILE A 131 -28.35 -4.70 -1.81
C ILE A 131 -28.25 -3.91 -0.51
N VAL A 132 -27.03 -3.70 0.00
CA VAL A 132 -26.82 -2.96 1.25
C VAL A 132 -27.21 -1.49 1.11
N ALA A 133 -26.96 -0.87 -0.05
CA ALA A 133 -27.35 0.51 -0.32
C ALA A 133 -28.88 0.76 -0.29
N GLN A 134 -29.70 -0.29 -0.44
CA GLN A 134 -31.16 -0.18 -0.31
C GLN A 134 -31.65 -0.09 1.13
N PHE A 135 -30.78 -0.29 2.13
CA PHE A 135 -31.10 -0.15 3.54
C PHE A 135 -30.49 1.16 4.10
N PRO A 136 -31.22 2.29 4.08
CA PRO A 136 -30.68 3.61 4.40
C PRO A 136 -30.29 3.81 5.87
N THR A 137 -30.81 2.98 6.77
CA THR A 137 -30.50 3.02 8.20
C THR A 137 -29.56 1.89 8.57
N LEU A 138 -28.26 2.12 8.42
CA LEU A 138 -27.26 1.29 9.07
C LEU A 138 -27.18 1.69 10.56
N PRO A 139 -27.23 0.74 11.49
CA PRO A 139 -26.93 0.97 12.90
C PRO A 139 -25.62 1.76 13.06
N ASP A 140 -25.51 2.62 14.07
CA ASP A 140 -24.27 3.40 14.30
C ASP A 140 -23.03 2.50 14.51
N SER A 141 -23.21 1.24 14.93
CA SER A 141 -22.16 0.22 15.01
C SER A 141 -21.60 -0.22 13.64
N LEU A 142 -22.34 0.01 12.56
CA LEU A 142 -21.95 -0.25 11.17
C LEU A 142 -21.45 1.02 10.46
N ARG A 143 -21.52 2.18 11.11
CA ARG A 143 -20.93 3.43 10.59
C ARG A 143 -19.44 3.43 10.89
N VAL A 144 -18.65 3.73 9.85
CA VAL A 144 -17.20 3.88 9.95
C VAL A 144 -16.92 5.12 10.83
N GLY A 145 -16.60 4.89 12.11
CA GLY A 145 -16.52 5.95 13.13
C GLY A 145 -15.31 6.89 13.03
N LYS A 146 -14.30 6.57 12.20
CA LYS A 146 -13.14 7.44 11.96
C LYS A 146 -13.17 7.98 10.53
N ARG A 147 -12.81 9.25 10.38
CA ARG A 147 -12.56 9.86 9.06
C ARG A 147 -11.14 9.51 8.60
N SER A 148 -10.90 9.56 7.29
CA SER A 148 -9.54 9.51 6.76
C SER A 148 -8.69 10.62 7.39
N MET A 149 -7.42 10.32 7.65
CA MET A 149 -6.50 11.25 8.30
C MET A 149 -5.10 11.15 7.70
N VAL A 150 -4.27 12.13 7.99
CA VAL A 150 -2.84 12.10 7.68
C VAL A 150 -2.08 12.20 9.00
N VAL A 151 -1.08 11.35 9.19
CA VAL A 151 -0.21 11.36 10.38
C VAL A 151 1.24 11.60 9.97
N ASN A 152 2.01 12.26 10.82
CA ASN A 152 3.46 12.33 10.69
C ASN A 152 4.10 11.23 11.54
N ALA A 153 5.19 10.65 11.04
CA ALA A 153 6.01 9.70 11.75
C ALA A 153 7.48 10.12 11.65
N ALA A 154 8.20 10.09 12.75
CA ALA A 154 9.63 10.33 12.79
C ALA A 154 10.42 9.23 12.03
N ALA A 155 11.71 9.47 11.82
CA ALA A 155 12.61 8.56 11.11
C ALA A 155 12.73 7.16 11.77
N ASP A 156 12.42 7.06 13.06
CA ASP A 156 12.41 5.83 13.84
C ASP A 156 11.03 5.13 13.89
N GLY A 157 10.03 5.66 13.19
CA GLY A 157 8.66 5.13 13.17
C GLY A 157 7.75 5.66 14.29
N THR A 158 8.24 6.55 15.17
CA THR A 158 7.41 7.13 16.22
C THR A 158 6.39 8.12 15.63
N LEU A 159 5.10 7.95 15.92
CA LEU A 159 4.07 8.89 15.50
C LEU A 159 4.21 10.22 16.26
N THR A 160 4.31 11.30 15.51
CA THR A 160 4.34 12.67 16.02
C THR A 160 2.93 13.25 15.88
N ILE A 161 2.28 13.49 17.02
CA ILE A 161 0.91 14.01 17.12
C ILE A 161 0.95 15.49 17.50
#